data_AF-A0A1H9EJ36-F1
#
_entry.id   AF-A0A1H9EJ36-F1
#
_cell.length_a   1.000
_cell.length_b   1.000
_cell.length_c   1.000
_cell.angle_alpha   90.00
_cell.angle_beta   90.00
_cell.angle_gamma   90.00
#
_symmetry.space_group_name_H-M   'P 1'
#
loop_
_entity.id
_entity.type
_entity.pdbx_description
1 polymer ?
#
loop_
_entity_poly.entity_id
_entity_poly.type
_entity_poly.pdbx_seq_one_letter_code
_entity_poly.pdbx_strand_id
1 'polypeptide(L)'
;MILTVTLNAALDITYRVPRLEPRASHRVREVAERPGGKGLNVARVLGALGHETLVTGFTGGPNGDRLRALLSEVTEEGPVGDAFVAVGGDTRRTVTVVDEASGDATVLNEPGPQIAPAEWERFLDFYGGLLHDATAVALCGSLPPGVPVGAYGALVRAARTAGVPVLLDTEGEPLLRGLAARPDVVKPNSRELAGITGTTEPLRAARLTRRRGAHSVVASLGEDGLLALTPEGVWRVEPPRRLAGNPTGAGDSVVAALLSGLVEGLPWPDRLARAAALSAATVRAEAAGEFDRVLYEELLPGVRIDRQMAAV
;
A
#
# COMPACT_ATOMS: atom_id res chain seq x y z
N MET A 1 11.91 2.19 -13.91
CA MET A 1 10.64 1.58 -13.46
C MET A 1 10.60 1.44 -11.93
N ILE A 2 9.44 1.72 -11.29
CA ILE A 2 9.17 1.39 -9.88
C ILE A 2 8.49 0.02 -9.80
N LEU A 3 9.08 -0.90 -9.05
CA LEU A 3 8.52 -2.24 -8.85
C LEU A 3 7.58 -2.25 -7.64
N THR A 4 6.39 -2.81 -7.78
CA THR A 4 5.46 -3.02 -6.67
C THR A 4 5.20 -4.51 -6.50
N VAL A 5 5.22 -4.99 -5.24
CA VAL A 5 5.02 -6.40 -4.91
C VAL A 5 3.76 -6.54 -4.07
N THR A 6 2.82 -7.35 -4.57
CA THR A 6 1.59 -7.76 -3.89
C THR A 6 1.52 -9.27 -3.80
N LEU A 7 2.07 -9.86 -2.74
CA LEU A 7 2.12 -11.32 -2.60
C LEU A 7 0.72 -11.94 -2.44
N ASN A 8 -0.26 -11.19 -1.92
CA ASN A 8 -1.63 -11.67 -1.72
C ASN A 8 -2.64 -10.80 -2.51
N ALA A 9 -2.48 -10.79 -3.84
CA ALA A 9 -3.38 -10.07 -4.74
C ALA A 9 -4.83 -10.56 -4.57
N ALA A 10 -5.80 -9.69 -4.90
CA ALA A 10 -7.20 -9.99 -4.72
C ALA A 10 -8.04 -9.48 -5.89
N LEU A 11 -9.13 -10.17 -6.20
CA LEU A 11 -10.23 -9.59 -6.97
C LEU A 11 -11.13 -8.84 -5.98
N ASP A 12 -11.12 -7.52 -6.02
CA ASP A 12 -11.93 -6.70 -5.12
C ASP A 12 -13.35 -6.59 -5.69
N ILE A 13 -14.34 -7.02 -4.91
CA ILE A 13 -15.75 -7.07 -5.26
C ILE A 13 -16.51 -6.11 -4.35
N THR A 14 -17.18 -5.13 -4.92
CA THR A 14 -18.08 -4.23 -4.18
C THR A 14 -19.53 -4.62 -4.45
N TYR A 15 -20.25 -4.94 -3.39
CA TYR A 15 -21.70 -5.13 -3.41
C TYR A 15 -22.39 -3.92 -2.81
N ARG A 16 -23.31 -3.31 -3.56
CA ARG A 16 -24.21 -2.29 -3.02
C ARG A 16 -25.53 -2.90 -2.62
N VAL A 17 -25.92 -2.69 -1.37
CA VAL A 17 -27.20 -3.14 -0.82
C VAL A 17 -27.95 -1.95 -0.23
N PRO A 18 -29.31 -1.94 -0.28
CA PRO A 18 -30.08 -0.86 0.32
C PRO A 18 -29.77 -0.69 1.82
N ARG A 19 -29.58 -1.81 2.51
CA ARG A 19 -29.22 -1.91 3.92
C ARG A 19 -28.62 -3.28 4.20
N LEU A 20 -27.55 -3.33 4.99
CA LEU A 20 -26.94 -4.55 5.47
C LEU A 20 -27.56 -4.95 6.82
N GLU A 21 -28.14 -6.14 6.87
CA GLU A 21 -28.84 -6.65 8.05
C GLU A 21 -28.29 -8.03 8.43
N PRO A 22 -27.65 -8.19 9.60
CA PRO A 22 -27.18 -9.50 10.03
C PRO A 22 -28.31 -10.53 10.06
N ARG A 23 -28.01 -11.77 9.64
CA ARG A 23 -28.95 -12.91 9.58
C ARG A 23 -30.09 -12.76 8.55
N ALA A 24 -30.04 -11.77 7.66
CA ALA A 24 -30.96 -11.64 6.54
C ALA A 24 -30.34 -12.12 5.22
N SER A 25 -31.18 -12.32 4.20
CA SER A 25 -30.76 -12.52 2.82
C SER A 25 -30.93 -11.22 2.05
N HIS A 26 -29.89 -10.80 1.33
CA HIS A 26 -29.89 -9.54 0.57
C HIS A 26 -29.93 -9.82 -0.93
N ARG A 27 -30.58 -8.93 -1.67
CA ARG A 27 -30.41 -8.82 -3.13
C ARG A 27 -29.48 -7.66 -3.40
N VAL A 28 -28.33 -7.95 -4.01
CA VAL A 28 -27.35 -6.94 -4.39
C VAL A 28 -27.90 -6.13 -5.57
N ARG A 29 -27.82 -4.80 -5.48
CA ARG A 29 -28.29 -3.88 -6.54
C ARG A 29 -27.25 -3.72 -7.64
N GLU A 30 -25.99 -3.59 -7.23
CA GLU A 30 -24.86 -3.34 -8.11
C GLU A 30 -23.67 -4.14 -7.62
N VAL A 31 -22.95 -4.73 -8.59
CA VAL A 31 -21.70 -5.44 -8.38
C VAL A 31 -20.63 -4.73 -9.19
N ALA A 32 -19.55 -4.32 -8.54
CA ALA A 32 -18.36 -3.82 -9.20
C ALA A 32 -17.18 -4.73 -8.88
N GLU A 33 -16.40 -5.08 -9.90
CA GLU A 33 -15.16 -5.85 -9.76
C GLU A 33 -13.98 -4.95 -10.14
N ARG A 34 -12.92 -5.00 -9.34
CA ARG A 34 -11.70 -4.24 -9.57
C ARG A 34 -10.48 -5.12 -9.28
N PRO A 35 -9.37 -4.89 -9.99
CA PRO A 35 -8.13 -5.57 -9.64
C PRO A 35 -7.66 -4.98 -8.30
N GLY A 36 -7.34 -5.85 -7.35
CA GLY A 36 -7.19 -5.48 -5.94
C GLY A 36 -5.86 -5.93 -5.33
N GLY A 37 -5.51 -5.27 -4.23
CA GLY A 37 -4.30 -5.50 -3.46
C GLY A 37 -3.45 -4.24 -3.31
N LYS A 38 -2.85 -4.06 -2.12
CA LYS A 38 -2.18 -2.81 -1.75
C LYS A 38 -1.11 -2.38 -2.76
N GLY A 39 -0.21 -3.28 -3.17
CA GLY A 39 0.84 -2.91 -4.12
C GLY A 39 0.31 -2.59 -5.52
N LEU A 40 -0.82 -3.17 -5.92
CA LEU A 40 -1.51 -2.80 -7.16
C LEU A 40 -2.10 -1.39 -7.06
N ASN A 41 -2.75 -1.05 -5.95
CA ASN A 41 -3.24 0.32 -5.70
C ASN A 41 -2.08 1.32 -5.74
N VAL A 42 -0.94 0.99 -5.13
CA VAL A 42 0.29 1.80 -5.19
C VAL A 42 0.75 1.98 -6.65
N ALA A 43 0.78 0.90 -7.45
CA ALA A 43 1.20 0.96 -8.84
C ALA A 43 0.29 1.87 -9.68
N ARG A 44 -1.03 1.78 -9.50
CA ARG A 44 -2.00 2.63 -10.18
C ARG A 44 -1.83 4.11 -9.83
N VAL A 45 -1.67 4.44 -8.55
CA VAL A 45 -1.44 5.82 -8.12
C VAL A 45 -0.12 6.36 -8.68
N LEU A 46 0.95 5.55 -8.67
CA LEU A 46 2.24 5.90 -9.28
C LEU A 46 2.13 6.12 -10.80
N GLY A 47 1.39 5.24 -11.49
CA GLY A 47 1.10 5.37 -12.92
C GLY A 47 0.38 6.69 -13.24
N ALA A 48 -0.65 7.04 -12.46
CA ALA A 48 -1.34 8.31 -12.55
C ALA A 48 -0.42 9.51 -12.23
N LEU A 49 0.60 9.35 -11.37
CA LEU A 49 1.64 10.37 -11.15
C LEU A 49 2.69 10.44 -12.28
N GLY A 50 2.57 9.60 -13.32
CA GLY A 50 3.45 9.59 -14.49
C GLY A 50 4.67 8.68 -14.36
N HIS A 51 4.71 7.79 -13.36
CA HIS A 51 5.80 6.84 -13.18
C HIS A 51 5.54 5.54 -13.95
N GLU A 52 6.57 5.01 -14.60
CA GLU A 52 6.54 3.65 -15.14
C GLU A 52 6.55 2.64 -13.98
N THR A 53 5.52 1.79 -13.93
CA THR A 53 5.38 0.79 -12.86
C THR A 53 5.23 -0.61 -13.40
N LEU A 54 5.71 -1.57 -12.61
CA LEU A 54 5.49 -2.99 -12.83
C LEU A 54 4.98 -3.60 -11.52
N VAL A 55 3.86 -4.30 -11.58
CA VAL A 55 3.33 -5.06 -10.44
C VAL A 55 3.70 -6.52 -10.57
N THR A 56 4.15 -7.11 -9.47
CA THR A 56 4.39 -8.56 -9.36
C THR A 56 3.82 -9.11 -8.06
N GLY A 57 3.83 -10.43 -7.93
CA GLY A 57 3.22 -11.17 -6.83
C GLY A 57 2.71 -12.52 -7.29
N PHE A 58 1.62 -12.98 -6.69
CA PHE A 58 0.97 -14.23 -7.07
C PHE A 58 -0.45 -14.00 -7.60
N THR A 59 -0.78 -14.67 -8.70
CA THR A 59 -2.14 -14.79 -9.22
C THR A 59 -2.35 -16.20 -9.75
N GLY A 60 -3.54 -16.76 -9.58
CA GLY A 60 -3.88 -18.06 -10.14
C GLY A 60 -5.38 -18.24 -10.29
N GLY A 61 -5.77 -19.27 -11.03
CA GLY A 61 -7.16 -19.63 -11.25
C GLY A 61 -8.01 -18.57 -11.96
N PRO A 62 -9.33 -18.81 -12.06
CA PRO A 62 -10.25 -17.92 -12.75
C PRO A 62 -10.29 -16.49 -12.19
N ASN A 63 -10.13 -16.30 -10.88
CA ASN A 63 -10.11 -14.96 -10.30
C ASN A 63 -8.81 -14.23 -10.66
N GLY A 64 -7.69 -14.95 -10.76
CA GLY A 64 -6.42 -14.38 -11.24
C GLY A 64 -6.51 -13.94 -12.70
N ASP A 65 -7.12 -14.75 -13.55
CA ASP A 65 -7.35 -14.40 -14.95
C ASP A 65 -8.27 -13.17 -15.07
N ARG A 66 -9.34 -13.12 -14.27
CA ARG A 66 -10.23 -11.95 -14.23
C ARG A 66 -9.52 -10.69 -13.74
N LEU A 67 -8.69 -10.80 -12.70
CA LEU A 67 -7.88 -9.70 -12.18
C LEU A 67 -6.97 -9.13 -13.26
N ARG A 68 -6.25 -9.99 -14.00
CA ARG A 68 -5.36 -9.55 -15.09
C ARG A 68 -6.10 -8.92 -16.25
N ALA A 69 -7.27 -9.48 -16.62
CA ALA A 69 -8.11 -8.88 -17.64
C ALA A 69 -8.53 -7.45 -17.23
N LEU A 70 -9.03 -7.27 -16.01
CA LEU A 70 -9.36 -5.95 -15.48
C LEU A 70 -8.14 -5.02 -15.41
N LEU A 71 -6.97 -5.52 -15.03
CA LEU A 71 -5.74 -4.71 -15.01
C LEU A 71 -5.38 -4.19 -16.40
N SER A 72 -5.59 -4.99 -17.45
CA SER A 72 -5.34 -4.59 -18.84
C SER A 72 -6.33 -3.54 -19.36
N GLU A 73 -7.52 -3.43 -18.75
CA GLU A 73 -8.52 -2.41 -19.10
C GLU A 73 -8.18 -1.03 -18.49
N VAL A 74 -7.44 -1.00 -17.37
CA VAL A 74 -7.13 0.22 -16.59
C VAL A 74 -5.97 1.04 -17.21
N THR A 75 -5.47 0.66 -18.39
CA THR A 75 -4.28 1.27 -19.01
C THR A 75 -4.45 2.71 -19.50
N GLU A 76 -5.66 3.26 -19.52
CA GLU A 76 -5.89 4.66 -19.95
C GLU A 76 -5.34 5.70 -18.94
N GLU A 77 -5.13 5.33 -17.68
CA GLU A 77 -4.66 6.25 -16.61
C GLU A 77 -3.13 6.23 -16.39
N GLY A 78 -2.40 5.43 -17.18
CA GLY A 78 -0.94 5.27 -17.12
C GLY A 78 -0.54 3.78 -17.19
N PRO A 79 0.62 3.43 -17.77
CA PRO A 79 1.01 2.03 -17.95
C PRO A 79 1.41 1.39 -16.62
N VAL A 80 0.54 0.50 -16.11
CA VAL A 80 0.89 -0.48 -15.07
C VAL A 80 1.23 -1.80 -15.77
N GLY A 81 2.50 -2.18 -15.77
CA GLY A 81 2.93 -3.47 -16.31
C GLY A 81 2.52 -4.62 -15.40
N ASP A 82 2.12 -5.75 -15.97
CA ASP A 82 1.83 -7.00 -15.28
C ASP A 82 3.04 -7.95 -15.33
N ALA A 83 3.56 -8.32 -14.17
CA ALA A 83 4.56 -9.36 -13.98
C ALA A 83 4.16 -10.34 -12.86
N PHE A 84 2.88 -10.65 -12.68
CA PHE A 84 2.45 -11.63 -11.68
C PHE A 84 2.98 -13.04 -12.01
N VAL A 85 3.39 -13.78 -10.98
CA VAL A 85 3.78 -15.19 -11.11
C VAL A 85 2.53 -16.06 -10.98
N ALA A 86 2.32 -16.94 -11.96
CA ALA A 86 1.21 -17.88 -11.95
C ALA A 86 1.38 -18.91 -10.82
N VAL A 87 0.29 -19.21 -10.11
CA VAL A 87 0.23 -20.24 -9.06
C VAL A 87 -0.98 -21.15 -9.25
N GLY A 88 -0.95 -22.33 -8.63
CA GLY A 88 -2.01 -23.34 -8.76
C GLY A 88 -3.30 -22.99 -7.99
N GLY A 89 -3.21 -22.20 -6.92
CA GLY A 89 -4.36 -21.76 -6.13
C GLY A 89 -5.06 -20.54 -6.75
N ASP A 90 -6.37 -20.45 -6.56
CA ASP A 90 -7.17 -19.33 -7.07
C ASP A 90 -6.89 -18.03 -6.30
N THR A 91 -6.74 -16.92 -7.01
CA THR A 91 -6.61 -15.58 -6.41
C THR A 91 -7.82 -15.31 -5.53
N ARG A 92 -7.58 -14.78 -4.32
CA ARG A 92 -8.66 -14.52 -3.37
C ARG A 92 -9.58 -13.39 -3.82
N ARG A 93 -10.74 -13.31 -3.19
CA ARG A 93 -11.64 -12.15 -3.30
C ARG A 93 -11.63 -11.33 -2.02
N THR A 94 -11.78 -10.03 -2.18
CA THR A 94 -12.15 -9.14 -1.07
C THR A 94 -13.56 -8.64 -1.35
N VAL A 95 -14.52 -8.94 -0.48
CA VAL A 95 -15.90 -8.49 -0.68
C VAL A 95 -16.19 -7.30 0.24
N THR A 96 -16.44 -6.15 -0.35
CA THR A 96 -16.91 -4.95 0.35
C THR A 96 -18.40 -4.81 0.15
N VAL A 97 -19.17 -4.84 1.23
CA VAL A 97 -20.62 -4.60 1.22
C VAL A 97 -20.88 -3.16 1.65
N VAL A 98 -21.33 -2.33 0.72
CA VAL A 98 -21.71 -0.93 0.97
C VAL A 98 -23.20 -0.87 1.29
N ASP A 99 -23.50 -0.37 2.49
CA ASP A 99 -24.86 -0.11 2.96
C ASP A 99 -25.27 1.31 2.55
N GLU A 100 -26.21 1.43 1.61
CA GLU A 100 -26.64 2.73 1.06
C GLU A 100 -27.41 3.58 2.08
N ALA A 101 -28.06 2.97 3.07
CA ALA A 101 -28.84 3.69 4.08
C ALA A 101 -27.96 4.41 5.10
N SER A 102 -26.85 3.78 5.50
CA SER A 102 -25.88 4.35 6.44
C SER A 102 -24.71 5.07 5.77
N GLY A 103 -24.37 4.68 4.54
CA GLY A 103 -23.12 5.06 3.89
C GLY A 103 -21.89 4.28 4.40
N ASP A 104 -22.09 3.31 5.29
CA ASP A 104 -21.01 2.49 5.84
C ASP A 104 -20.63 1.33 4.91
N ALA A 105 -19.45 0.76 5.15
CA ALA A 105 -18.95 -0.40 4.42
C ALA A 105 -18.46 -1.50 5.37
N THR A 106 -18.80 -2.74 5.05
CA THR A 106 -18.28 -3.95 5.72
C THR A 106 -17.39 -4.72 4.77
N VAL A 107 -16.18 -5.07 5.20
CA VAL A 107 -15.20 -5.77 4.35
C VAL A 107 -14.99 -7.20 4.84
N LEU A 108 -15.10 -8.16 3.91
CA LEU A 108 -14.83 -9.58 4.11
C LEU A 108 -13.59 -9.96 3.29
N ASN A 109 -12.53 -10.35 3.99
CA ASN A 109 -11.25 -10.72 3.38
C ASN A 109 -11.11 -12.24 3.34
N GLU A 110 -11.04 -12.82 2.15
CA GLU A 110 -10.59 -14.21 2.01
C GLU A 110 -9.06 -14.29 2.26
N PRO A 111 -8.53 -15.44 2.72
CA PRO A 111 -7.14 -15.56 3.16
C PRO A 111 -6.10 -15.45 2.04
N GLY A 112 -6.42 -15.92 0.82
CA GLY A 112 -5.43 -16.10 -0.25
C GLY A 112 -5.25 -17.57 -0.64
N PRO A 113 -4.66 -17.85 -1.81
CA PRO A 113 -4.29 -19.20 -2.19
C PRO A 113 -3.17 -19.76 -1.31
N GLN A 114 -3.14 -21.08 -1.12
CA GLN A 114 -1.98 -21.77 -0.55
C GLN A 114 -0.85 -21.78 -1.57
N ILE A 115 0.25 -21.10 -1.26
CA ILE A 115 1.45 -21.07 -2.10
C ILE A 115 2.34 -22.27 -1.78
N ALA A 116 2.73 -23.01 -2.81
CA ALA A 116 3.66 -24.13 -2.68
C ALA A 116 5.12 -23.64 -2.55
N PRO A 117 6.01 -24.38 -1.85
CA PRO A 117 7.42 -24.00 -1.73
C PRO A 117 8.11 -23.73 -3.07
N ALA A 118 7.86 -24.55 -4.08
CA ALA A 118 8.43 -24.37 -5.43
C ALA A 118 7.93 -23.10 -6.13
N GLU A 119 6.68 -22.68 -5.87
CA GLU A 119 6.12 -21.44 -6.41
C GLU A 119 6.76 -20.22 -5.74
N TRP A 120 7.01 -20.31 -4.43
CA TRP A 120 7.73 -19.30 -3.68
C TRP A 120 9.19 -19.17 -4.13
N GLU A 121 9.91 -20.28 -4.32
CA GLU A 121 11.28 -20.29 -4.85
C GLU A 121 11.35 -19.66 -6.24
N ARG A 122 10.44 -20.05 -7.14
CA ARG A 122 10.33 -19.44 -8.47
C ARG A 122 10.08 -17.94 -8.41
N PHE A 123 9.25 -17.48 -7.47
CA PHE A 123 9.01 -16.05 -7.28
C PHE A 123 10.27 -15.31 -6.80
N LEU A 124 11.06 -15.90 -5.89
CA LEU A 124 12.30 -15.29 -5.42
C LEU A 124 13.30 -15.09 -6.55
N ASP A 125 13.49 -16.10 -7.40
CA ASP A 125 14.36 -16.01 -8.57
C ASP A 125 13.87 -14.96 -9.55
N PHE A 126 12.56 -14.96 -9.84
CA PHE A 126 11.94 -14.00 -10.74
C PHE A 126 12.06 -12.56 -10.21
N TYR A 127 11.76 -12.33 -8.94
CA TYR A 127 11.94 -11.04 -8.27
C TYR A 127 13.39 -10.55 -8.36
N GLY A 128 14.37 -11.44 -8.18
CA GLY A 128 15.79 -11.13 -8.35
C GLY A 128 16.12 -10.56 -9.73
N GLY A 129 15.53 -11.12 -10.79
CA GLY A 129 15.66 -10.61 -12.15
C GLY A 129 15.04 -9.21 -12.34
N LEU A 130 13.85 -8.98 -11.78
CA LEU A 130 13.15 -7.69 -11.89
C LEU A 130 13.88 -6.53 -11.20
N LEU A 131 14.73 -6.81 -10.21
CA LEU A 131 15.50 -5.79 -9.51
C LEU A 131 16.53 -5.09 -10.39
N HIS A 132 16.97 -5.70 -11.49
CA HIS A 132 17.97 -5.10 -12.39
C HIS A 132 17.50 -3.75 -12.98
N ASP A 133 16.20 -3.65 -13.32
CA ASP A 133 15.62 -2.47 -13.98
C ASP A 133 14.82 -1.59 -12.99
N ALA A 134 14.80 -1.96 -11.71
CA ALA A 134 14.03 -1.28 -10.67
C ALA A 134 14.82 -0.11 -10.07
N THR A 135 14.19 1.08 -10.03
CA THR A 135 14.75 2.26 -9.34
C THR A 135 14.33 2.33 -7.87
N ALA A 136 13.21 1.69 -7.51
CA ALA A 136 12.72 1.52 -6.15
C ALA A 136 11.73 0.34 -6.08
N VAL A 137 11.53 -0.23 -4.89
CA VAL A 137 10.55 -1.30 -4.65
C VAL A 137 9.55 -0.93 -3.55
N ALA A 138 8.27 -1.15 -3.81
CA ALA A 138 7.20 -1.21 -2.80
C ALA A 138 6.90 -2.66 -2.44
N LEU A 139 6.99 -3.03 -1.16
CA LEU A 139 6.60 -4.33 -0.65
C LEU A 139 5.32 -4.17 0.17
N CYS A 140 4.18 -4.62 -0.35
CA CYS A 140 2.87 -4.18 0.13
C CYS A 140 1.93 -5.35 0.46
N GLY A 141 1.20 -5.22 1.56
CA GLY A 141 0.08 -6.09 1.91
C GLY A 141 0.44 -7.32 2.74
N SER A 142 -0.57 -8.17 2.95
CA SER A 142 -0.43 -9.41 3.74
C SER A 142 0.27 -10.51 2.94
N LEU A 143 0.74 -11.54 3.65
CA LEU A 143 1.27 -12.75 3.04
C LEU A 143 0.12 -13.75 2.82
N PRO A 144 0.04 -14.43 1.67
CA PRO A 144 -0.91 -15.53 1.49
C PRO A 144 -0.44 -16.77 2.28
N PRO A 145 -1.32 -17.74 2.55
CA PRO A 145 -0.95 -19.02 3.17
C PRO A 145 0.21 -19.72 2.43
N GLY A 146 1.10 -20.36 3.17
CA GLY A 146 2.27 -21.06 2.62
C GLY A 146 3.50 -20.19 2.40
N VAL A 147 3.36 -18.87 2.28
CA VAL A 147 4.51 -17.95 2.20
C VAL A 147 5.15 -17.80 3.59
N PRO A 148 6.48 -17.96 3.73
CA PRO A 148 7.14 -17.82 5.03
C PRO A 148 6.93 -16.43 5.64
N VAL A 149 6.70 -16.35 6.95
CA VAL A 149 6.47 -15.06 7.64
C VAL A 149 7.64 -14.07 7.49
N GLY A 150 8.85 -14.56 7.24
CA GLY A 150 10.04 -13.76 6.96
C GLY A 150 10.22 -13.33 5.50
N ALA A 151 9.23 -13.58 4.63
CA ALA A 151 9.31 -13.34 3.18
C ALA A 151 9.73 -11.91 2.85
N TYR A 152 9.07 -10.89 3.43
CA TYR A 152 9.46 -9.50 3.19
C TYR A 152 10.89 -9.20 3.64
N GLY A 153 11.38 -9.84 4.70
CA GLY A 153 12.79 -9.71 5.09
C GLY A 153 13.74 -10.25 4.00
N ALA A 154 13.38 -11.33 3.32
CA ALA A 154 14.16 -11.86 2.20
C ALA A 154 14.14 -10.90 0.99
N LEU A 155 12.96 -10.38 0.64
CA LEU A 155 12.80 -9.44 -0.47
C LEU A 155 13.53 -8.11 -0.23
N VAL A 156 13.48 -7.57 1.00
CA VAL A 156 14.24 -6.38 1.38
C VAL A 156 15.74 -6.64 1.23
N ARG A 157 16.26 -7.78 1.71
CA ARG A 157 17.70 -8.10 1.60
C ARG A 157 18.15 -8.23 0.14
N ALA A 158 17.34 -8.86 -0.70
CA ALA A 158 17.64 -9.00 -2.13
C ALA A 158 17.71 -7.62 -2.82
N ALA A 159 16.69 -6.76 -2.63
CA ALA A 159 16.68 -5.40 -3.18
C ALA A 159 17.87 -4.56 -2.69
N ARG A 160 18.18 -4.62 -1.39
CA ARG A 160 19.33 -3.90 -0.83
C ARG A 160 20.66 -4.40 -1.38
N THR A 161 20.79 -5.70 -1.64
CA THR A 161 22.00 -6.28 -2.29
C THR A 161 22.14 -5.76 -3.72
N ALA A 162 21.03 -5.54 -4.41
CA ALA A 162 20.99 -4.91 -5.73
C ALA A 162 21.10 -3.36 -5.69
N GLY A 163 21.23 -2.75 -4.52
CA GLY A 163 21.29 -1.29 -4.37
C GLY A 163 19.95 -0.57 -4.61
N VAL A 164 18.84 -1.30 -4.64
CA VAL A 164 17.50 -0.75 -4.89
C VAL A 164 16.82 -0.38 -3.56
N PRO A 165 16.37 0.87 -3.39
CA PRO A 165 15.70 1.33 -2.17
C PRO A 165 14.33 0.68 -2.00
N VAL A 166 13.96 0.37 -0.74
CA VAL A 166 12.74 -0.37 -0.40
C VAL A 166 11.82 0.41 0.54
N LEU A 167 10.56 0.52 0.14
CA LEU A 167 9.46 0.90 1.02
C LEU A 167 8.64 -0.35 1.40
N LEU A 168 8.51 -0.61 2.70
CA LEU A 168 7.72 -1.73 3.23
C LEU A 168 6.41 -1.22 3.87
N ASP A 169 5.28 -1.70 3.37
CA ASP A 169 3.93 -1.43 3.89
C ASP A 169 3.17 -2.74 4.13
N THR A 170 3.40 -3.30 5.30
CA THR A 170 2.74 -4.51 5.79
C THR A 170 2.49 -4.36 7.29
N GLU A 171 1.83 -5.32 7.90
CA GLU A 171 1.41 -5.26 9.31
C GLU A 171 1.85 -6.50 10.09
N GLY A 172 1.73 -6.44 11.42
CA GLY A 172 1.95 -7.58 12.31
C GLY A 172 3.35 -8.20 12.25
N GLU A 173 3.41 -9.53 12.30
CA GLU A 173 4.67 -10.29 12.31
C GLU A 173 5.49 -10.12 11.02
N PRO A 174 4.91 -10.10 9.80
CA PRO A 174 5.64 -9.77 8.58
C PRO A 174 6.37 -8.42 8.66
N LEU A 175 5.76 -7.40 9.27
CA LEU A 175 6.41 -6.10 9.47
C LEU A 175 7.59 -6.23 10.42
N LEU A 176 7.40 -6.88 11.58
CA LEU A 176 8.47 -7.11 12.56
C LEU A 176 9.68 -7.84 11.95
N ARG A 177 9.44 -8.88 11.13
CA ARG A 177 10.51 -9.63 10.46
C ARG A 177 11.15 -8.83 9.32
N GLY A 178 10.37 -8.03 8.61
CA GLY A 178 10.85 -7.12 7.58
C GLY A 178 11.78 -6.04 8.13
N LEU A 179 11.48 -5.47 9.31
CA LEU A 179 12.30 -4.44 9.95
C LEU A 179 13.75 -4.87 10.16
N ALA A 180 13.99 -6.14 10.53
CA ALA A 180 15.33 -6.68 10.73
C ALA A 180 16.20 -6.66 9.45
N ALA A 181 15.59 -6.61 8.26
CA ALA A 181 16.28 -6.47 6.99
C ALA A 181 16.64 -5.02 6.63
N ARG A 182 16.21 -4.05 7.45
CA ARG A 182 16.46 -2.61 7.34
C ARG A 182 15.94 -1.96 6.05
N PRO A 183 14.61 -1.95 5.82
CA PRO A 183 14.04 -1.18 4.71
C PRO A 183 14.32 0.32 4.86
N ASP A 184 14.39 1.02 3.74
CA ASP A 184 14.66 2.46 3.69
C ASP A 184 13.51 3.28 4.29
N VAL A 185 12.28 2.86 3.98
CA VAL A 185 11.07 3.48 4.52
C VAL A 185 10.09 2.39 4.95
N VAL A 186 9.43 2.60 6.09
CA VAL A 186 8.22 1.85 6.46
C VAL A 186 7.05 2.80 6.63
N LYS A 187 5.86 2.38 6.19
CA LYS A 187 4.64 3.18 6.32
C LYS A 187 3.57 2.47 7.16
N PRO A 188 3.72 2.32 8.48
CA PRO A 188 2.64 1.80 9.30
C PRO A 188 1.55 2.86 9.58
N ASN A 189 0.33 2.47 9.88
CA ASN A 189 -0.64 3.34 10.55
C ASN A 189 -0.46 3.30 12.09
N SER A 190 -1.17 4.15 12.82
CA SER A 190 -1.08 4.23 14.29
C SER A 190 -1.41 2.92 15.02
N ARG A 191 -2.36 2.11 14.51
CA ARG A 191 -2.73 0.81 15.08
C ARG A 191 -1.65 -0.23 14.82
N GLU A 192 -1.12 -0.28 13.59
CA GLU A 192 -0.02 -1.18 13.21
C GLU A 192 1.24 -0.89 14.03
N LEU A 193 1.58 0.39 14.22
CA LEU A 193 2.66 0.83 15.10
C LEU A 193 2.45 0.35 16.54
N ALA A 194 1.26 0.58 17.10
CA ALA A 194 0.96 0.15 18.46
C ALA A 194 1.08 -1.36 18.61
N GLY A 195 0.60 -2.13 17.62
CA GLY A 195 0.69 -3.60 17.62
C GLY A 195 2.12 -4.12 17.69
N ILE A 196 3.07 -3.49 16.98
CA ILE A 196 4.47 -3.96 16.97
C ILE A 196 5.35 -3.32 18.06
N THR A 197 4.92 -2.22 18.68
CA THR A 197 5.73 -1.47 19.66
C THR A 197 5.21 -1.57 21.09
N GLY A 198 3.93 -1.90 21.29
CA GLY A 198 3.26 -1.89 22.58
C GLY A 198 2.96 -0.48 23.11
N THR A 199 3.12 0.58 22.30
CA THR A 199 2.81 1.95 22.72
C THR A 199 1.96 2.67 21.67
N THR A 200 0.98 3.43 22.15
CA THR A 200 0.10 4.26 21.31
C THR A 200 0.63 5.67 21.09
N GLU A 201 1.75 6.05 21.74
CA GLU A 201 2.38 7.36 21.52
C GLU A 201 3.16 7.32 20.19
N PRO A 202 2.74 8.06 19.16
CA PRO A 202 3.25 7.89 17.80
C PRO A 202 4.76 8.10 17.65
N LEU A 203 5.35 9.09 18.32
CA LEU A 203 6.78 9.39 18.16
C LEU A 203 7.66 8.33 18.83
N ARG A 204 7.27 7.86 20.02
CA ARG A 204 7.92 6.75 20.72
C ARG A 204 7.79 5.46 19.92
N ALA A 205 6.61 5.18 19.36
CA ALA A 205 6.42 4.03 18.49
C ALA A 205 7.34 4.10 17.26
N ALA A 206 7.38 5.24 16.56
CA ALA A 206 8.28 5.43 15.42
C ALA A 206 9.77 5.27 15.79
N ARG A 207 10.20 5.80 16.93
CA ARG A 207 11.57 5.63 17.45
C ARG A 207 11.91 4.15 17.72
N LEU A 208 11.00 3.40 18.34
CA LEU A 208 11.17 1.96 18.56
C LEU A 208 11.24 1.19 17.24
N THR A 209 10.41 1.54 16.26
CA THR A 209 10.43 0.94 14.92
C THR A 209 11.74 1.20 14.20
N ARG A 210 12.32 2.41 14.28
CA ARG A 210 13.67 2.67 13.74
C ARG A 210 14.76 1.87 14.44
N ARG A 211 14.69 1.74 15.77
CA ARG A 211 15.64 0.90 16.54
C ARG A 211 15.59 -0.57 16.12
N ARG A 212 14.45 -1.05 15.60
CA ARG A 212 14.30 -2.41 15.04
C ARG A 212 14.82 -2.57 13.61
N GLY A 213 15.13 -1.47 12.93
CA GLY A 213 15.92 -1.51 11.69
C GLY A 213 15.45 -0.58 10.57
N ALA A 214 14.22 -0.03 10.62
CA ALA A 214 13.78 0.92 9.60
C ALA A 214 14.67 2.16 9.56
N HIS A 215 15.11 2.58 8.38
CA HIS A 215 15.88 3.82 8.24
C HIS A 215 14.98 5.04 8.46
N SER A 216 13.77 5.02 7.90
CA SER A 216 12.73 6.04 8.07
C SER A 216 11.37 5.41 8.36
N VAL A 217 10.56 6.08 9.17
CA VAL A 217 9.18 5.68 9.50
C VAL A 217 8.27 6.84 9.13
N VAL A 218 7.28 6.59 8.28
CA VAL A 218 6.21 7.55 7.96
C VAL A 218 4.89 6.97 8.41
N ALA A 219 4.41 7.42 9.56
CA ALA A 219 3.20 6.91 10.18
C ALA A 219 1.98 7.71 9.76
N SER A 220 0.91 7.04 9.29
CA SER A 220 -0.37 7.71 9.10
C SER A 220 -1.17 7.75 10.40
N LEU A 221 -1.73 8.93 10.69
CA LEU A 221 -2.52 9.24 11.89
C LEU A 221 -3.98 9.51 11.56
N GLY A 222 -4.47 8.96 10.44
CA GLY A 222 -5.82 9.22 9.94
C GLY A 222 -6.00 10.69 9.57
N GLU A 223 -7.06 11.31 10.08
CA GLU A 223 -7.37 12.73 9.83
C GLU A 223 -6.35 13.70 10.45
N ASP A 224 -5.53 13.24 11.39
CA ASP A 224 -4.45 14.04 12.00
C ASP A 224 -3.18 14.07 11.14
N GLY A 225 -3.23 13.54 9.91
CA GLY A 225 -2.16 13.61 8.93
C GLY A 225 -1.08 12.56 9.11
N LEU A 226 0.19 12.96 8.98
CA LEU A 226 1.36 12.09 8.99
C LEU A 226 2.36 12.50 10.07
N LEU A 227 3.02 11.52 10.66
CA LEU A 227 4.24 11.69 11.45
C LEU A 227 5.39 10.99 10.75
N ALA A 228 6.43 11.74 10.38
CA ALA A 228 7.65 11.18 9.81
C ALA A 228 8.82 11.28 10.79
N LEU A 229 9.55 10.19 10.96
CA LEU A 229 10.83 10.13 11.66
C LEU A 229 11.87 9.54 10.71
N THR A 230 12.83 10.35 10.30
CA THR A 230 13.87 9.99 9.33
C THR A 230 15.25 10.30 9.92
N PRO A 231 16.37 9.99 9.22
CA PRO A 231 17.69 10.41 9.66
C PRO A 231 17.85 11.93 9.77
N GLU A 232 17.07 12.71 9.00
CA GLU A 232 17.19 14.17 8.91
C GLU A 232 16.32 14.92 9.95
N GLY A 233 15.40 14.24 10.63
CA GLY A 233 14.56 14.87 11.64
C GLY A 233 13.22 14.19 11.92
N VAL A 234 12.34 14.96 12.56
CA VAL A 234 10.96 14.60 12.85
C VAL A 234 10.05 15.64 12.21
N TRP A 235 9.01 15.20 11.52
CA TRP A 235 8.00 16.09 10.92
C TRP A 235 6.60 15.65 11.28
N ARG A 236 5.75 16.63 11.55
CA ARG A 236 4.31 16.46 11.58
C ARG A 236 3.71 17.16 10.37
N VAL A 237 2.86 16.46 9.63
CA VAL A 237 2.35 16.94 8.34
C VAL A 237 0.85 16.80 8.31
N GLU A 238 0.15 17.89 8.02
CA GLU A 238 -1.30 17.95 8.06
C GLU A 238 -1.84 18.49 6.73
N PRO A 239 -2.88 17.87 6.13
CA PRO A 239 -3.56 18.46 5.00
C PRO A 239 -4.19 19.81 5.41
N PRO A 240 -4.42 20.74 4.47
CA PRO A 240 -4.97 22.07 4.79
C PRO A 240 -6.37 22.01 5.40
N ARG A 241 -7.13 20.94 5.12
CA ARG A 241 -8.47 20.70 5.66
C ARG A 241 -8.74 19.20 5.77
N ARG A 242 -9.67 18.84 6.66
CA ARG A 242 -10.23 17.47 6.74
C ARG A 242 -11.21 17.25 5.59
N LEU A 243 -11.25 16.03 5.08
CA LEU A 243 -12.15 15.61 4.00
C LEU A 243 -13.00 14.44 4.47
N ALA A 244 -14.27 14.46 4.10
CA ALA A 244 -15.18 13.34 4.27
C ALA A 244 -15.31 12.57 2.94
N GLY A 245 -15.32 11.25 3.04
CA GLY A 245 -15.39 10.35 1.89
C GLY A 245 -14.85 8.96 2.25
N ASN A 246 -14.32 8.25 1.25
CA ASN A 246 -13.82 6.89 1.40
C ASN A 246 -12.30 6.89 1.71
N PRO A 247 -11.85 6.58 2.93
CA PRO A 247 -10.43 6.56 3.26
C PRO A 247 -9.68 5.34 2.70
N THR A 248 -10.37 4.40 2.05
CA THR A 248 -9.76 3.19 1.48
C THR A 248 -8.73 3.57 0.43
N GLY A 249 -7.52 3.00 0.52
CA GLY A 249 -6.42 3.30 -0.40
C GLY A 249 -5.64 4.58 -0.07
N ALA A 250 -6.08 5.42 0.88
CA ALA A 250 -5.34 6.64 1.26
C ALA A 250 -3.92 6.32 1.76
N GLY A 251 -3.76 5.20 2.49
CA GLY A 251 -2.45 4.70 2.89
C GLY A 251 -1.57 4.27 1.70
N ASP A 252 -2.16 3.62 0.69
CA ASP A 252 -1.46 3.20 -0.52
C ASP A 252 -0.98 4.44 -1.31
N SER A 253 -1.77 5.51 -1.34
CA SER A 253 -1.37 6.79 -1.93
C SER A 253 -0.19 7.46 -1.19
N VAL A 254 -0.10 7.32 0.14
CA VAL A 254 1.10 7.75 0.88
C VAL A 254 2.33 6.96 0.41
N VAL A 255 2.22 5.64 0.23
CA VAL A 255 3.33 4.82 -0.29
C VAL A 255 3.76 5.30 -1.67
N ALA A 256 2.80 5.48 -2.58
CA ALA A 256 3.06 5.95 -3.94
C ALA A 256 3.77 7.32 -3.94
N ALA A 257 3.28 8.28 -3.17
CA ALA A 257 3.88 9.61 -3.05
C ALA A 257 5.32 9.58 -2.51
N LEU A 258 5.57 8.76 -1.49
CA LEU A 258 6.91 8.60 -0.90
C LEU A 258 7.91 8.00 -1.89
N LEU A 259 7.49 7.00 -2.67
CA LEU A 259 8.32 6.37 -3.71
C LEU A 259 8.56 7.31 -4.89
N SER A 260 7.51 7.95 -5.38
CA SER A 260 7.58 8.95 -6.46
C SER A 260 8.56 10.06 -6.09
N GLY A 261 8.43 10.65 -4.90
CA GLY A 261 9.34 11.70 -4.44
C GLY A 261 10.75 11.20 -4.12
N LEU A 262 10.93 9.91 -3.78
CA LEU A 262 12.24 9.30 -3.60
C LEU A 262 12.97 9.12 -4.94
N VAL A 263 12.28 8.63 -5.98
CA VAL A 263 12.82 8.45 -7.33
C VAL A 263 13.12 9.80 -7.99
N GLU A 264 12.31 10.82 -7.73
CA GLU A 264 12.54 12.20 -8.20
C GLU A 264 13.61 12.96 -7.41
N GLY A 265 14.16 12.38 -6.34
CA GLY A 265 15.21 13.02 -5.54
C GLY A 265 14.75 14.22 -4.70
N LEU A 266 13.44 14.33 -4.42
CA LEU A 266 12.88 15.43 -3.63
C LEU A 266 13.38 15.42 -2.18
N PRO A 267 13.48 16.56 -1.48
CA PRO A 267 13.75 16.58 -0.04
C PRO A 267 12.53 16.09 0.76
N TRP A 268 12.74 15.65 2.02
CA TRP A 268 11.66 15.10 2.86
C TRP A 268 10.42 15.99 3.00
N PRO A 269 10.53 17.31 3.23
CA PRO A 269 9.35 18.16 3.31
C PRO A 269 8.44 18.03 2.08
N ASP A 270 9.02 18.05 0.87
CA ASP A 270 8.26 17.98 -0.38
C ASP A 270 7.65 16.58 -0.59
N ARG A 271 8.39 15.51 -0.25
CA ARG A 271 7.85 14.13 -0.28
C ARG A 271 6.65 13.99 0.64
N LEU A 272 6.73 14.56 1.84
CA LEU A 272 5.68 14.47 2.85
C LEU A 272 4.48 15.37 2.51
N ALA A 273 4.71 16.55 1.91
CA ALA A 273 3.64 17.39 1.35
C ALA A 273 2.84 16.62 0.31
N ARG A 274 3.54 16.02 -0.66
CA ARG A 274 2.94 15.18 -1.69
C ARG A 274 2.12 14.04 -1.06
N ALA A 275 2.69 13.34 -0.10
CA ALA A 275 2.03 12.22 0.56
C ALA A 275 0.74 12.64 1.29
N ALA A 276 0.76 13.74 2.04
CA ALA A 276 -0.43 14.22 2.75
C ALA A 276 -1.52 14.72 1.79
N ALA A 277 -1.14 15.49 0.76
CA ALA A 277 -2.09 15.98 -0.24
C ALA A 277 -2.72 14.85 -1.04
N LEU A 278 -1.92 13.88 -1.50
CA LEU A 278 -2.40 12.75 -2.30
C LEU A 278 -3.28 11.82 -1.47
N SER A 279 -2.87 11.53 -0.22
CA SER A 279 -3.69 10.79 0.73
C SER A 279 -5.05 11.46 0.97
N ALA A 280 -5.07 12.78 1.11
CA ALA A 280 -6.30 13.53 1.29
C ALA A 280 -7.18 13.52 0.03
N ALA A 281 -6.60 13.73 -1.15
CA ALA A 281 -7.31 13.68 -2.42
C ALA A 281 -7.91 12.28 -2.72
N THR A 282 -7.26 11.22 -2.26
CA THR A 282 -7.75 9.83 -2.35
C THR A 282 -9.07 9.64 -1.60
N VAL A 283 -9.29 10.37 -0.49
CA VAL A 283 -10.54 10.27 0.28
C VAL A 283 -11.79 10.60 -0.57
N ARG A 284 -11.61 11.39 -1.63
CA ARG A 284 -12.69 11.78 -2.55
C ARG A 284 -12.79 10.90 -3.79
N ALA A 285 -11.84 9.99 -4.01
CA ALA A 285 -11.89 9.07 -5.13
C ALA A 285 -12.97 8.01 -4.94
N GLU A 286 -13.51 7.50 -6.05
CA GLU A 286 -14.51 6.45 -6.05
C GLU A 286 -13.92 5.07 -5.72
N ALA A 287 -12.62 4.89 -5.93
CA ALA A 287 -11.91 3.64 -5.76
C ALA A 287 -10.57 3.81 -5.06
N ALA A 288 -10.11 2.73 -4.42
CA ALA A 288 -8.72 2.61 -4.03
C ALA A 288 -7.83 2.52 -5.28
N GLY A 289 -6.62 3.07 -5.19
CA GLY A 289 -5.69 3.14 -6.34
C GLY A 289 -5.92 4.35 -7.25
N GLU A 290 -6.86 5.24 -6.91
CA GLU A 290 -7.17 6.48 -7.63
C GLU A 290 -7.09 7.68 -6.67
N PHE A 291 -6.98 8.89 -7.24
CA PHE A 291 -7.08 10.13 -6.48
C PHE A 291 -7.71 11.23 -7.35
N ASP A 292 -8.41 12.17 -6.73
CA ASP A 292 -8.89 13.37 -7.42
C ASP A 292 -7.71 14.29 -7.72
N ARG A 293 -7.32 14.37 -9.00
CA ARG A 293 -6.16 15.18 -9.45
C ARG A 293 -6.35 16.66 -9.18
N VAL A 294 -7.53 17.21 -9.44
CA VAL A 294 -7.81 18.63 -9.27
C VAL A 294 -7.71 19.00 -7.79
N LEU A 295 -8.30 18.16 -6.93
CA LEU A 295 -8.20 18.35 -5.49
C LEU A 295 -6.77 18.16 -4.97
N TYR A 296 -6.01 17.19 -5.49
CA TYR A 296 -4.60 17.03 -5.15
C TYR A 296 -3.79 18.31 -5.44
N GLU A 297 -3.96 18.89 -6.62
CA GLU A 297 -3.31 20.15 -7.01
C GLU A 297 -3.76 21.34 -6.15
N GLU A 298 -5.04 21.38 -5.75
CA GLU A 298 -5.58 22.39 -4.82
C GLU A 298 -4.96 22.27 -3.41
N LEU A 299 -4.84 21.05 -2.89
CA LEU A 299 -4.42 20.80 -1.51
C LEU A 299 -2.91 20.95 -1.29
N LEU A 300 -2.10 20.58 -2.29
CA LEU A 300 -0.64 20.47 -2.16
C LEU A 300 0.02 21.77 -1.65
N PRO A 301 -0.27 22.97 -2.17
CA PRO A 301 0.33 24.21 -1.69
C PRO A 301 -0.05 24.57 -0.25
N GLY A 302 -1.17 24.02 0.26
CA GLY A 302 -1.70 24.30 1.59
C GLY A 302 -1.26 23.31 2.67
N VAL A 303 -0.48 22.28 2.33
CA VAL A 303 -0.03 21.29 3.31
C VAL A 303 0.89 21.95 4.35
N ARG A 304 0.56 21.75 5.63
CA ARG A 304 1.35 22.27 6.74
C ARG A 304 2.39 21.24 7.16
N ILE A 305 3.63 21.67 7.31
CA ILE A 305 4.75 20.83 7.72
C ILE A 305 5.46 21.49 8.89
N ASP A 306 5.41 20.83 10.04
CA ASP A 306 6.12 21.26 11.24
C ASP A 306 7.32 20.34 11.49
N ARG A 307 8.53 20.89 11.34
CA ARG A 307 9.77 20.18 11.73
C ARG A 307 9.98 20.31 13.23
N GLN A 308 9.93 19.20 13.94
CA GLN A 308 10.29 19.17 15.35
C GLN A 308 11.80 19.06 15.49
N MET A 309 12.41 19.90 16.33
CA MET A 309 13.80 19.69 16.74
C MET A 309 13.87 18.36 17.49
N ALA A 310 14.66 17.42 16.98
CA ALA A 310 14.89 16.16 17.66
C ALA A 310 15.56 16.45 19.01
N ALA A 311 14.81 16.31 20.11
CA ALA A 311 15.45 16.11 21.40
C ALA A 311 16.29 14.83 21.29
N VAL A 312 17.61 15.03 21.34
CA VAL A 312 18.67 14.01 21.22
C VAL A 312 18.42 12.85 22.18
#